data_AF-A0A9D5HSP0-F1
#
_entry.id   AF-A0A9D5HSP0-F1
#
_cell.length_a   1.000
_cell.length_b   1.000
_cell.length_c   1.000
_cell.angle_alpha   90.00
_cell.angle_beta   90.00
_cell.angle_gamma   90.00
#
_symmetry.space_group_name_H-M   'P 1'
#
loop_
_entity.id
_entity.type
_entity.pdbx_description
1 polymer ?
#
loop_
_entity_poly.entity_id
_entity_poly.type
_entity_poly.pdbx_seq_one_letter_code
_entity_poly.pdbx_strand_id
1 'polypeptide(L)'
;MKSMAPTRKLYQEIKDIVLLSDHRSSMAFEVSDEVLSTYVPVAVYWIFSGIYGLLGYLEGCRLHPKGAEEEENVASKLQVLRGVLLQQVVQIAVVTLMMKVVGDEGMAPQQPSFLVCACQFLIAMVVLDLWQYFGHRYMHVNKFLYKHIHSKHHALVVPYAWGSLYNHPLEGLLLDTIGGSLAFLLSPA
;
A
#
# COMPACT_ATOMS: atom_id res chain seq x y z
N MET A 1 14.33 29.99 -51.59
CA MET A 1 14.30 29.87 -50.12
C MET A 1 14.24 31.27 -49.51
N LYS A 2 13.14 31.66 -48.86
CA LYS A 2 13.03 32.96 -48.19
C LYS A 2 13.63 32.84 -46.78
N SER A 3 14.66 33.63 -46.50
CA SER A 3 15.28 33.73 -45.18
C SER A 3 14.26 34.24 -44.16
N MET A 4 14.09 33.51 -43.04
CA MET A 4 13.21 33.93 -41.95
C MET A 4 13.84 35.10 -41.18
N ALA A 5 13.01 36.05 -40.74
CA ALA A 5 13.45 37.18 -39.94
C ALA A 5 14.08 36.70 -38.61
N PRO A 6 15.15 37.34 -38.10
CA PRO A 6 15.93 36.87 -36.94
C PRO A 6 15.09 36.59 -35.69
N THR A 7 14.06 37.42 -35.45
CA THR A 7 13.14 37.30 -34.31
C THR A 7 12.26 36.06 -34.37
N ARG A 8 11.85 35.63 -35.57
CA ARG A 8 11.04 34.43 -35.76
C ARG A 8 11.86 33.16 -35.54
N LYS A 9 13.17 33.21 -35.82
CA LYS A 9 14.10 32.11 -35.55
C LYS A 9 14.32 31.91 -34.05
N LEU A 10 14.54 32.99 -33.32
CA LEU A 10 14.71 32.96 -31.87
C LEU A 10 13.44 32.45 -31.15
N TYR A 11 12.25 32.90 -31.56
CA TYR A 11 10.99 32.40 -31.00
C TYR A 11 10.83 30.90 -31.21
N GLN A 12 11.20 30.40 -32.39
CA GLN A 12 11.09 28.98 -32.69
C GLN A 12 12.10 28.16 -31.87
N GLU A 13 13.34 28.63 -31.74
CA GLU A 13 14.36 27.99 -30.88
C GLU A 13 13.91 27.95 -29.41
N ILE A 14 13.33 29.02 -28.88
CA ILE A 14 12.79 29.03 -27.51
C ILE A 14 11.63 28.04 -27.37
N LYS A 15 10.72 28.00 -28.34
CA LYS A 15 9.58 27.08 -28.33
C LYS A 15 10.03 25.62 -28.39
N ASP A 16 11.04 25.33 -29.21
CA ASP A 16 11.62 24.00 -29.34
C ASP A 16 12.38 23.60 -28.07
N ILE A 17 13.08 24.52 -27.39
CA ILE A 17 13.73 24.27 -26.09
C ILE A 17 12.69 24.00 -25.00
N VAL A 18 11.61 24.77 -24.95
CA VAL A 18 10.51 24.54 -23.98
C VAL A 18 9.84 23.20 -24.26
N LEU A 19 9.56 22.86 -25.52
CA LEU A 19 9.01 21.56 -25.93
C LEU A 19 9.97 20.40 -25.61
N LEU A 20 11.28 20.59 -25.80
CA LEU A 20 12.29 19.59 -25.45
C LEU A 20 12.45 19.42 -23.94
N SER A 21 12.26 20.48 -23.16
CA SER A 21 12.22 20.43 -21.70
C SER A 21 10.98 19.68 -21.21
N ASP A 22 9.82 19.97 -21.80
CA ASP A 22 8.54 19.33 -21.51
C ASP A 22 8.56 17.83 -21.86
N HIS A 23 9.10 17.49 -23.04
CA HIS A 23 9.26 16.10 -23.46
C HIS A 23 10.36 15.35 -22.69
N ARG A 24 11.42 16.02 -22.24
CA ARG A 24 12.42 15.41 -21.34
C ARG A 24 11.85 15.19 -19.94
N SER A 25 10.89 16.02 -19.51
CA SER A 25 10.12 15.81 -18.29
C SER A 25 9.14 14.65 -18.42
N SER A 26 8.57 14.43 -19.60
CA SER A 26 7.70 13.27 -19.91
C SER A 26 8.45 11.92 -20.01
N MET A 27 9.79 11.95 -20.02
CA MET A 27 10.66 10.75 -20.03
C MET A 27 11.12 10.35 -18.63
N ALA A 28 10.74 11.09 -17.59
CA ALA A 28 10.88 10.64 -16.21
C ALA A 28 9.81 9.57 -15.93
N PHE A 29 10.09 8.32 -16.29
CA PHE A 29 9.33 7.09 -15.99
C PHE A 29 7.94 7.38 -15.39
N GLU A 30 6.96 7.74 -16.23
CA GLU A 30 5.59 7.93 -15.78
C GLU A 30 5.06 6.55 -15.35
N VAL A 31 5.16 6.27 -14.06
CA VAL A 31 4.57 5.09 -13.42
C VAL A 31 3.07 5.26 -13.52
N SER A 32 2.38 4.37 -14.23
CA SER A 32 0.91 4.35 -14.25
C SER A 32 0.36 4.25 -12.82
N ASP A 33 -0.75 4.93 -12.55
CA ASP A 33 -1.46 4.84 -11.27
C ASP A 33 -1.76 3.39 -10.88
N GLU A 34 -1.99 2.51 -11.86
CA GLU A 34 -2.16 1.06 -11.66
C GLU A 34 -0.91 0.41 -11.04
N VAL A 35 0.27 0.75 -11.56
CA VAL A 35 1.55 0.22 -11.06
C VAL A 35 1.83 0.81 -9.68
N LEU A 36 1.55 2.10 -9.48
CA LEU A 36 1.75 2.77 -8.20
C LEU A 36 0.85 2.16 -7.11
N SER A 37 -0.45 2.04 -7.37
CA SER A 37 -1.42 1.51 -6.40
C SER A 37 -1.18 0.04 -6.07
N THR A 38 -0.61 -0.73 -7.01
CA THR A 38 -0.33 -2.16 -6.82
C THR A 38 0.95 -2.41 -6.03
N TYR A 39 2.04 -1.73 -6.37
CA TYR A 39 3.36 -2.08 -5.82
C TYR A 39 3.83 -1.20 -4.66
N VAL A 40 3.35 0.05 -4.56
CA VAL A 40 3.74 0.94 -3.45
C VAL A 40 3.36 0.37 -2.08
N PRO A 41 2.14 -0.16 -1.84
CA PRO A 41 1.81 -0.73 -0.53
C PRO A 41 2.72 -1.90 -0.15
N VAL A 42 3.09 -2.75 -1.11
CA VAL A 42 4.02 -3.87 -0.91
C VAL A 42 5.42 -3.37 -0.57
N ALA A 43 5.91 -2.38 -1.30
CA ALA A 43 7.22 -1.78 -1.03
C ALA A 43 7.27 -1.12 0.36
N VAL A 44 6.27 -0.31 0.69
CA VAL A 44 6.13 0.34 2.00
C VAL A 44 6.13 -0.71 3.11
N TYR A 45 5.35 -1.78 2.96
CA TYR A 45 5.30 -2.88 3.92
C TYR A 45 6.69 -3.45 4.23
N TRP A 46 7.46 -3.81 3.20
CA TRP A 46 8.77 -4.43 3.38
C TRP A 46 9.83 -3.44 3.88
N ILE A 47 9.76 -2.17 3.46
CA ILE A 47 10.66 -1.11 3.94
C ILE A 47 10.45 -0.90 5.44
N PHE A 48 9.21 -0.67 5.89
CA PHE A 48 8.93 -0.45 7.30
C PHE A 48 9.22 -1.70 8.14
N SER A 49 8.87 -2.88 7.63
CA SER A 49 9.21 -4.13 8.31
C SER A 49 10.72 -4.34 8.46
N GLY A 50 11.50 -3.97 7.44
CA GLY A 50 12.95 -4.00 7.47
C GLY A 50 13.51 -3.02 8.49
N ILE A 51 12.99 -1.80 8.56
CA ILE A 51 13.38 -0.79 9.57
C ILE A 51 13.14 -1.34 10.98
N TYR A 52 11.95 -1.87 11.27
CA TYR A 52 11.65 -2.45 12.59
C TYR A 52 12.51 -3.69 12.89
N GLY A 53 12.79 -4.51 11.88
CA GLY A 53 13.72 -5.64 12.02
C GLY A 53 15.13 -5.20 12.39
N LEU A 54 15.65 -4.14 11.74
CA LEU A 54 16.95 -3.54 12.07
C LEU A 54 16.98 -2.97 13.50
N LEU A 55 15.91 -2.28 13.91
CA LEU A 55 15.78 -1.77 15.28
C LEU A 55 15.77 -2.90 16.32
N GLY A 56 15.23 -4.07 15.98
CA GLY A 56 15.22 -5.25 16.86
C GLY A 56 16.63 -5.78 17.22
N TYR A 57 17.67 -5.46 16.44
CA TYR A 57 19.05 -5.79 16.78
C TYR A 57 19.68 -4.83 17.80
N LEU A 58 19.11 -3.63 17.97
CA LEU A 58 19.57 -2.66 18.96
C LEU A 58 19.01 -3.04 20.33
N GLU A 59 19.87 -3.36 21.30
CA GLU A 59 19.43 -3.91 22.59
C GLU A 59 18.45 -3.00 23.36
N GLY A 60 18.55 -1.68 23.18
CA GLY A 60 17.64 -0.70 23.79
C GLY A 60 16.29 -0.52 23.09
N CYS A 61 16.13 -1.03 21.87
CA CYS A 61 14.89 -0.94 21.09
C CYS A 61 14.17 -2.30 20.95
N ARG A 62 14.76 -3.36 21.51
CA ARG A 62 14.26 -4.72 21.39
C ARG A 62 13.08 -4.95 22.35
N LEU A 63 11.94 -5.35 21.79
CA LEU A 63 10.69 -5.55 22.54
C LEU A 63 10.63 -6.89 23.30
N HIS A 64 11.28 -7.94 22.78
CA HIS A 64 11.18 -9.30 23.32
C HIS A 64 12.56 -9.93 23.59
N PRO A 65 12.66 -10.92 24.50
CA PRO A 65 13.87 -11.73 24.73
C PRO A 65 14.45 -12.33 23.43
N LYS A 66 15.78 -12.56 23.39
CA LYS A 66 16.46 -13.03 22.18
C LYS A 66 16.07 -14.50 22.04
N GLY A 67 15.56 -14.90 20.88
CA GLY A 67 15.07 -16.27 20.67
C GLY A 67 13.59 -16.50 21.04
N ALA A 68 12.90 -15.55 21.67
CA ALA A 68 11.49 -15.71 22.04
C ALA A 68 10.58 -15.91 20.80
N GLU A 69 10.95 -15.29 19.67
CA GLU A 69 10.24 -15.48 18.41
C GLU A 69 10.30 -16.92 17.90
N GLU A 70 11.39 -17.65 18.16
CA GLU A 70 11.58 -19.04 17.75
C GLU A 70 10.96 -20.03 18.74
N GLU A 71 10.95 -19.69 20.03
CA GLU A 71 10.49 -20.56 21.11
C GLU A 71 8.97 -20.50 21.32
N GLU A 72 8.38 -19.31 21.21
CA GLU A 72 6.97 -19.09 21.60
C GLU A 72 6.00 -19.10 20.41
N ASN A 73 6.48 -18.81 19.20
CA ASN A 73 5.60 -18.80 18.03
C ASN A 73 5.28 -20.21 17.55
N VAL A 74 4.00 -20.43 17.24
CA VAL A 74 3.51 -21.71 16.69
C VAL A 74 3.93 -21.85 15.22
N ALA A 75 3.98 -20.73 14.48
CA ALA A 75 4.38 -20.71 13.08
C ALA A 75 5.87 -20.40 12.91
N SER A 76 6.55 -21.18 12.07
CA SER A 76 7.95 -20.90 11.70
C SER A 76 8.06 -19.66 10.80
N LYS A 77 9.21 -18.98 10.85
CA LYS A 77 9.49 -17.81 10.00
C LYS A 77 9.26 -18.07 8.50
N LEU A 78 9.60 -19.27 8.02
CA LEU A 78 9.37 -19.64 6.62
C LEU A 78 7.88 -19.79 6.28
N GLN A 79 7.07 -20.36 7.17
CA GLN A 79 5.61 -20.42 6.98
C GLN A 79 5.00 -19.03 6.95
N VAL A 80 5.50 -18.14 7.80
CA VAL A 80 5.05 -16.76 7.89
C VAL A 80 5.38 -16.01 6.61
N LEU A 81 6.61 -16.14 6.12
CA LEU A 81 7.06 -15.51 4.88
C LEU A 81 6.21 -15.97 3.68
N ARG A 82 6.01 -17.29 3.55
CA ARG A 82 5.14 -17.86 2.50
C ARG A 82 3.71 -17.35 2.61
N GLY A 83 3.18 -17.24 3.83
CA GLY A 83 1.83 -16.73 4.07
C GLY A 83 1.68 -15.26 3.66
N VAL A 84 2.64 -14.42 4.02
CA VAL A 84 2.64 -12.99 3.65
C VAL A 84 2.75 -12.81 2.14
N LEU A 85 3.63 -13.58 1.47
CA LEU A 85 3.75 -13.52 0.01
C LEU A 85 2.47 -14.01 -0.68
N LEU A 86 1.83 -15.05 -0.16
CA LEU A 86 0.51 -15.49 -0.65
C LEU A 86 -0.54 -14.40 -0.49
N GLN A 87 -0.57 -13.73 0.67
CA GLN A 87 -1.48 -12.63 0.95
C GLN A 87 -1.29 -11.46 -0.01
N GLN A 88 -0.04 -11.08 -0.29
CA GLN A 88 0.30 -10.04 -1.27
C GLN A 88 -0.10 -10.44 -2.70
N VAL A 89 0.11 -11.70 -3.10
CA VAL A 89 -0.35 -12.20 -4.42
C VAL A 89 -1.88 -12.11 -4.54
N VAL A 90 -2.61 -12.50 -3.49
CA VAL A 90 -4.08 -12.38 -3.47
C VAL A 90 -4.50 -10.91 -3.55
N GLN A 91 -3.89 -10.02 -2.78
CA GLN A 91 -4.20 -8.58 -2.80
C GLN A 91 -3.93 -7.98 -4.19
N ILE A 92 -2.79 -8.28 -4.81
CA ILE A 92 -2.47 -7.83 -6.18
C ILE A 92 -3.52 -8.34 -7.16
N ALA A 93 -3.87 -9.62 -7.11
CA ALA A 93 -4.88 -10.20 -8.00
C ALA A 93 -6.25 -9.53 -7.86
N VAL A 94 -6.67 -9.23 -6.62
CA VAL A 94 -7.94 -8.56 -6.33
C VAL A 94 -7.91 -7.11 -6.81
N VAL A 95 -6.85 -6.35 -6.54
CA VAL A 95 -6.71 -4.95 -7.00
C VAL A 95 -6.72 -4.89 -8.53
N THR A 96 -5.92 -5.73 -9.21
CA THR A 96 -5.91 -5.77 -10.69
C THR A 96 -7.30 -6.14 -11.25
N LEU A 97 -8.03 -7.06 -10.60
CA LEU A 97 -9.39 -7.38 -11.01
C LEU A 97 -10.36 -6.20 -10.77
N MET A 98 -10.28 -5.54 -9.62
CA MET A 98 -11.12 -4.37 -9.32
C MET A 98 -10.90 -3.25 -10.33
N MET A 99 -9.65 -2.93 -10.67
CA MET A 99 -9.34 -1.90 -11.67
C MET A 99 -9.94 -2.23 -13.05
N LYS A 100 -9.93 -3.51 -13.45
CA LYS A 100 -10.57 -3.96 -14.70
C LYS A 100 -12.10 -3.84 -14.68
N VAL A 101 -12.72 -3.95 -13.50
CA VAL A 101 -14.18 -3.89 -13.34
C VAL A 101 -14.68 -2.45 -13.21
N VAL A 102 -13.90 -1.58 -12.55
CA VAL A 102 -14.29 -0.18 -12.28
C VAL A 102 -14.26 0.69 -13.55
N GLY A 103 -13.52 0.29 -14.58
CA GLY A 103 -13.53 0.98 -15.88
C GLY A 103 -12.72 2.28 -15.87
N ASP A 104 -12.24 2.66 -17.05
CA ASP A 104 -11.46 3.88 -17.28
C ASP A 104 -12.43 5.05 -17.40
N GLU A 105 -12.80 5.66 -16.27
CA GLU A 105 -13.59 6.89 -16.26
C GLU A 105 -12.72 8.01 -16.83
N GLY A 106 -12.83 8.19 -18.15
CA GLY A 106 -12.01 9.05 -19.00
C GLY A 106 -12.18 10.55 -18.79
N MET A 107 -11.96 11.02 -17.57
CA MET A 107 -11.81 12.43 -17.25
C MET A 107 -10.58 12.59 -16.36
N ALA A 108 -9.52 13.21 -16.88
CA ALA A 108 -8.33 13.51 -16.09
C ALA A 108 -8.75 14.31 -14.84
N PRO A 109 -8.68 13.73 -13.63
CA PRO A 109 -9.07 14.44 -12.43
C PRO A 109 -8.13 15.64 -12.28
N GLN A 110 -8.70 16.82 -12.11
CA GLN A 110 -7.91 17.98 -11.71
C GLN A 110 -7.26 17.62 -10.37
N GLN A 111 -5.92 17.67 -10.28
CA GLN A 111 -5.24 17.21 -9.07
C GLN A 111 -5.74 18.01 -7.86
N PRO A 112 -6.25 17.34 -6.81
CA PRO A 112 -6.75 18.01 -5.63
C PRO A 112 -5.64 18.82 -4.96
N SER A 113 -6.01 19.90 -4.28
CA SER A 113 -5.06 20.68 -3.50
C SER A 113 -4.44 19.82 -2.39
N PHE A 114 -3.22 20.17 -1.95
CA PHE A 114 -2.55 19.45 -0.86
C PHE A 114 -3.42 19.34 0.41
N LEU A 115 -4.21 20.38 0.72
CA LEU A 115 -5.13 20.38 1.86
C LEU A 115 -6.22 19.32 1.70
N VAL A 116 -6.78 19.18 0.49
CA VAL A 116 -7.79 18.16 0.18
C VAL A 116 -7.18 16.77 0.34
N CYS A 117 -5.98 16.52 -0.23
CA CYS A 117 -5.28 15.25 -0.04
C CYS A 117 -5.03 14.93 1.44
N ALA A 118 -4.61 15.93 2.23
CA ALA A 118 -4.38 15.76 3.66
C ALA A 118 -5.68 15.42 4.42
N CYS A 119 -6.78 16.11 4.12
CA CYS A 119 -8.10 15.81 4.68
C CYS A 119 -8.59 14.41 4.29
N GLN A 120 -8.47 14.03 3.01
CA GLN A 120 -8.82 12.70 2.52
C GLN A 120 -8.02 11.61 3.25
N PHE A 121 -6.71 11.80 3.39
CA PHE A 121 -5.84 10.88 4.11
C PHE A 121 -6.26 10.72 5.57
N LEU A 122 -6.58 11.83 6.26
CA LEU A 122 -7.05 11.77 7.66
C LEU A 122 -8.39 11.06 7.80
N ILE A 123 -9.34 11.33 6.90
CA ILE A 123 -10.65 10.64 6.89
C ILE A 123 -10.45 9.15 6.60
N ALA A 124 -9.64 8.81 5.59
CA ALA A 124 -9.32 7.44 5.23
C ALA A 124 -8.66 6.68 6.39
N MET A 125 -7.73 7.31 7.11
CA MET A 125 -7.13 6.76 8.33
C MET A 125 -8.19 6.45 9.38
N VAL A 126 -9.09 7.40 9.69
CA VAL A 126 -10.14 7.19 10.69
C VAL A 126 -11.08 6.04 10.28
N VAL A 127 -11.50 6.01 9.02
CA VAL A 127 -12.37 4.94 8.50
C VAL A 127 -11.68 3.58 8.58
N LEU A 128 -10.43 3.50 8.13
CA LEU A 128 -9.65 2.26 8.14
C LEU A 128 -9.40 1.77 9.56
N ASP A 129 -9.04 2.65 10.49
CA ASP A 129 -8.80 2.32 11.90
C ASP A 129 -10.07 1.80 12.58
N LEU A 130 -11.21 2.45 12.35
CA LEU A 130 -12.49 1.97 12.88
C LEU A 130 -12.85 0.60 12.30
N TRP A 131 -12.69 0.42 10.99
CA TRP A 131 -12.96 -0.86 10.33
C TRP A 131 -12.08 -1.98 10.88
N GLN A 132 -10.77 -1.75 10.94
CA GLN A 132 -9.80 -2.70 11.48
C GLN A 132 -10.13 -3.02 12.94
N TYR A 133 -10.36 -2.02 13.79
CA TYR A 133 -10.66 -2.24 15.20
C TYR A 133 -11.91 -3.09 15.40
N PHE A 134 -13.04 -2.72 14.78
CA PHE A 134 -14.29 -3.44 14.99
C PHE A 134 -14.28 -4.81 14.33
N GLY A 135 -13.71 -4.93 13.12
CA GLY A 135 -13.59 -6.21 12.43
C GLY A 135 -12.70 -7.19 13.17
N HIS A 136 -11.52 -6.73 13.61
CA HIS A 136 -10.60 -7.51 14.43
C HIS A 136 -11.24 -7.93 15.76
N ARG A 137 -11.87 -6.99 16.48
CA ARG A 137 -12.59 -7.28 17.74
C ARG A 137 -13.70 -8.29 17.53
N TYR A 138 -14.46 -8.19 16.44
CA TYR A 138 -15.53 -9.13 16.14
C TYR A 138 -14.99 -10.55 15.90
N MET A 139 -13.88 -10.70 15.18
CA MET A 139 -13.24 -12.00 14.98
C MET A 139 -12.71 -12.61 16.28
N HIS A 140 -12.25 -11.78 17.23
CA HIS A 140 -11.88 -12.24 18.56
C HIS A 140 -13.06 -12.71 19.42
N VAL A 141 -14.18 -11.98 19.38
CA VAL A 141 -15.37 -12.31 20.18
C VAL A 141 -16.13 -13.51 19.61
N ASN A 142 -16.19 -13.62 18.29
CA ASN A 142 -16.87 -14.73 17.63
C ASN A 142 -15.99 -15.98 17.63
N LYS A 143 -16.34 -16.98 18.44
CA LYS A 143 -15.58 -18.24 18.57
C LYS A 143 -15.33 -18.97 17.25
N PHE A 144 -16.28 -18.91 16.31
CA PHE A 144 -16.12 -19.57 15.00
C PHE A 144 -15.07 -18.84 14.16
N LEU A 145 -15.16 -17.51 14.06
CA LEU A 145 -14.22 -16.70 13.30
C LEU A 145 -12.82 -16.75 13.94
N TYR A 146 -12.74 -16.68 15.27
CA TYR A 146 -11.49 -16.87 15.98
C TYR A 146 -10.84 -18.20 15.62
N LYS A 147 -11.56 -19.31 15.82
CA LYS A 147 -10.97 -20.65 15.66
C LYS A 147 -10.52 -20.95 14.24
N HIS A 148 -11.27 -20.53 13.22
CA HIS A 148 -11.05 -20.98 11.83
C HIS A 148 -10.37 -19.95 10.93
N ILE A 149 -10.43 -18.66 11.29
CA ILE A 149 -9.89 -17.58 10.46
C ILE A 149 -8.77 -16.89 11.22
N HIS A 150 -9.09 -16.28 12.35
CA HIS A 150 -8.20 -15.36 13.04
C HIS A 150 -7.12 -16.04 13.90
N SER A 151 -7.28 -17.33 14.23
CA SER A 151 -6.29 -18.13 14.94
C SER A 151 -4.95 -18.21 14.21
N LYS A 152 -4.96 -18.12 12.86
CA LYS A 152 -3.74 -18.10 12.06
C LYS A 152 -2.90 -16.84 12.34
N HIS A 153 -3.55 -15.69 12.50
CA HIS A 153 -2.90 -14.44 12.90
C HIS A 153 -2.27 -14.58 14.29
N HIS A 154 -3.00 -15.19 15.23
CA HIS A 154 -2.51 -15.48 16.59
C HIS A 154 -1.53 -16.67 16.69
N ALA A 155 -1.12 -17.28 15.57
CA ALA A 155 -0.03 -18.24 15.58
C ALA A 155 1.34 -17.57 15.83
N LEU A 156 1.39 -16.25 15.71
CA LEU A 156 2.50 -15.39 16.14
C LEU A 156 2.18 -14.77 17.49
N VAL A 157 2.61 -15.43 18.57
CA VAL A 157 2.47 -14.97 19.96
C VAL A 157 3.45 -13.83 20.25
N VAL A 158 4.68 -13.96 19.76
CA VAL A 158 5.74 -12.95 19.81
C VAL A 158 5.82 -12.31 18.42
N PRO A 159 5.14 -11.18 18.19
CA PRO A 159 5.04 -10.59 16.87
C PRO A 159 6.35 -9.92 16.45
N TYR A 160 6.61 -9.98 15.16
CA TYR A 160 7.65 -9.23 14.47
C TYR A 160 7.05 -8.56 13.23
N ALA A 161 7.62 -7.42 12.82
CA ALA A 161 6.96 -6.49 11.91
C ALA A 161 6.51 -7.11 10.57
N TRP A 162 7.38 -7.90 9.92
CA TRP A 162 7.05 -8.56 8.65
C TRP A 162 6.06 -9.73 8.80
N GLY A 163 5.66 -10.09 10.02
CA GLY A 163 4.62 -11.08 10.30
C GLY A 163 3.21 -10.49 10.39
N SER A 164 3.05 -9.16 10.28
CA SER A 164 1.74 -8.52 10.51
C SER A 164 0.67 -8.92 9.48
N LEU A 165 1.07 -9.24 8.24
CA LEU A 165 0.18 -9.78 7.21
C LEU A 165 0.08 -11.31 7.20
N TYR A 166 0.60 -12.00 8.21
CA TYR A 166 0.42 -13.45 8.34
C TYR A 166 -0.97 -13.78 8.90
N ASN A 167 -1.97 -13.69 8.04
CA ASN A 167 -3.36 -13.96 8.39
C ASN A 167 -4.00 -14.96 7.42
N HIS A 168 -5.25 -15.31 7.67
CA HIS A 168 -6.03 -16.13 6.76
C HIS A 168 -6.42 -15.28 5.51
N PRO A 169 -6.41 -15.82 4.27
CA PRO A 169 -6.73 -15.00 3.09
C PRO A 169 -8.08 -14.27 3.16
N LEU A 170 -9.10 -14.92 3.74
CA LEU A 170 -10.41 -14.30 3.98
C LEU A 170 -10.35 -13.16 5.01
N GLU A 171 -9.46 -13.24 5.99
CA GLU A 171 -9.25 -12.17 6.96
C GLU A 171 -8.69 -10.93 6.28
N GLY A 172 -7.59 -11.07 5.52
CA GLY A 172 -7.02 -9.91 4.86
C GLY A 172 -7.88 -9.39 3.69
N LEU A 173 -8.71 -10.23 3.05
CA LEU A 173 -9.73 -9.72 2.12
C LEU A 173 -10.76 -8.85 2.86
N LEU A 174 -11.26 -9.33 4.00
CA LEU A 174 -12.31 -8.65 4.76
C LEU A 174 -11.80 -7.40 5.49
N LEU A 175 -10.64 -7.47 6.13
CA LEU A 175 -10.08 -6.36 6.89
C LEU A 175 -9.30 -5.39 5.99
N ASP A 176 -8.43 -5.89 5.12
CA ASP A 176 -7.52 -5.02 4.36
C ASP A 176 -8.18 -4.51 3.09
N THR A 177 -8.70 -5.40 2.23
CA THR A 177 -9.27 -5.00 0.94
C THR A 177 -10.59 -4.25 1.09
N ILE A 178 -11.55 -4.80 1.84
CA ILE A 178 -12.84 -4.12 2.05
C ILE A 178 -12.63 -2.85 2.89
N GLY A 179 -11.77 -2.91 3.93
CA GLY A 179 -11.43 -1.74 4.74
C GLY A 179 -10.82 -0.61 3.93
N GLY A 180 -9.82 -0.92 3.09
CA GLY A 180 -9.20 0.05 2.19
C GLY A 180 -10.17 0.61 1.15
N SER A 181 -11.04 -0.24 0.59
CA SER A 181 -12.07 0.20 -0.36
C SER A 181 -13.09 1.15 0.31
N LEU A 182 -13.51 0.85 1.54
CA LEU A 182 -14.39 1.73 2.30
C LEU A 182 -13.70 3.06 2.65
N ALA A 183 -12.43 3.03 3.05
CA ALA A 183 -11.64 4.23 3.32
C ALA A 183 -11.54 5.12 2.07
N PHE A 184 -11.29 4.53 0.90
CA PHE A 184 -11.29 5.23 -0.38
C PHE A 184 -12.66 5.84 -0.71
N LEU A 185 -13.75 5.04 -0.64
CA LEU A 185 -15.09 5.50 -0.98
C LEU A 185 -15.63 6.60 -0.05
N LEU A 186 -15.22 6.59 1.23
CA LEU A 186 -15.70 7.51 2.25
C LEU A 186 -14.79 8.72 2.47
N SER A 187 -13.71 8.88 1.69
CA SER A 187 -12.82 10.05 1.71
C SER A 187 -13.01 10.92 0.44
N PRO A 188 -14.12 11.68 0.35
CA PRO A 188 -14.43 12.44 -0.87
C PRO A 188 -13.40 13.53 -1.16
N ALA A 189 -13.22 13.81 -2.46
CA ALA A 189 -12.41 14.91 -2.98
C ALA A 189 -13.06 16.28 -2.76
#